data_AF-A0A2V8UUW2-F1
#
_entry.id   AF-A0A2V8UUW2-F1
#
_cell.length_a   1.000
_cell.length_b   1.000
_cell.length_c   1.000
_cell.angle_alpha   90.00
_cell.angle_beta   90.00
_cell.angle_gamma   90.00
#
_symmetry.space_group_name_H-M   'P 1'
#
loop_
_entity.id
_entity.type
_entity.pdbx_description
1 polymer ?
#
loop_
_entity_poly.entity_id
_entity_poly.type
_entity_poly.pdbx_seq_one_letter_code
_entity_poly.pdbx_strand_id
1 'polypeptide(L)'
;MKIAAKFSFLILSAAWLPAQAPPPHGGGPGGFGPRFDTMSVGPGSKTPVLGAPYSAVQTSQMQQTLAGGNVISRQEQSKVYRDSQGRVRVERTRTGPAVSSGQPETVIAIFDPVAGYSYVLNPATMTAIKMPVQQHNGPPNGRGPHPRGHFGSDGAQVQTDSLGTQTVNGVSATGTRRTETIPAGAIGNQQPIQIVRETWISMDLKVPVMIKSSDPRFGDMVMQVTNITQAEPDGSLFQVPSGYTIKDRPAGPHAGGMRHGAGRN
;
A
#
# COMPACT_ATOMS: atom_id res chain seq x y z
N MET A 1 -45.06 -6.64 37.63
CA MET A 1 -46.06 -6.48 36.55
C MET A 1 -45.42 -5.57 35.50
N LYS A 2 -44.87 -6.02 34.36
CA LYS A 2 -45.48 -6.65 33.18
C LYS A 2 -46.69 -5.82 32.66
N ILE A 3 -46.50 -5.08 31.55
CA ILE A 3 -47.11 -5.27 30.19
C ILE A 3 -47.96 -4.00 29.91
N ALA A 4 -48.07 -3.38 28.73
CA ALA A 4 -47.44 -3.45 27.42
C ALA A 4 -47.94 -2.23 26.63
N ALA A 5 -47.23 -1.81 25.58
CA ALA A 5 -47.84 -1.07 24.49
C ALA A 5 -47.51 -1.76 23.17
N LYS A 6 -48.59 -2.13 22.49
CA LYS A 6 -48.68 -2.87 21.24
C LYS A 6 -48.21 -1.99 20.08
N PHE A 7 -47.54 -2.57 19.09
CA PHE A 7 -47.67 -2.11 17.71
C PHE A 7 -47.81 -3.31 16.79
N SER A 8 -48.93 -3.31 16.06
CA SER A 8 -49.28 -4.27 15.01
C SER A 8 -48.37 -4.13 13.80
N PHE A 9 -48.10 -5.27 13.18
CA PHE A 9 -47.45 -5.46 11.89
C PHE A 9 -48.36 -5.06 10.72
N LEU A 10 -47.79 -4.55 9.62
CA LEU A 10 -48.22 -4.91 8.26
C LEU A 10 -47.08 -4.76 7.21
N ILE A 11 -46.58 -5.93 6.78
CA ILE A 11 -46.23 -6.40 5.40
C ILE A 11 -45.50 -5.42 4.46
N LEU A 12 -44.19 -5.61 4.25
CA LEU A 12 -43.52 -6.39 3.18
C LEU A 12 -43.42 -5.66 1.83
N SER A 13 -42.24 -5.15 1.51
CA SER A 13 -41.73 -5.08 0.15
C SER A 13 -40.29 -5.60 0.16
N ALA A 14 -40.13 -6.83 -0.34
CA ALA A 14 -38.84 -7.40 -0.64
C ALA A 14 -38.30 -6.71 -1.90
N ALA A 15 -37.52 -5.65 -1.72
CA ALA A 15 -36.67 -5.15 -2.78
C ALA A 15 -35.40 -6.01 -2.80
N TRP A 16 -35.31 -6.89 -3.80
CA TRP A 16 -34.02 -7.43 -4.22
C TRP A 16 -33.15 -6.25 -4.67
N LEU A 17 -32.23 -5.83 -3.80
CA LEU A 17 -31.10 -5.03 -4.25
C LEU A 17 -30.13 -6.00 -4.94
N PRO A 18 -29.82 -5.84 -6.24
CA PRO A 18 -28.71 -6.57 -6.80
C PRO A 18 -27.48 -6.23 -5.96
N ALA A 19 -26.74 -7.26 -5.53
CA ALA A 19 -25.47 -7.08 -4.85
C ALA A 19 -24.60 -6.15 -5.72
N GLN A 20 -24.50 -4.88 -5.31
CA GLN A 20 -23.62 -3.94 -5.97
C GLN A 20 -22.21 -4.48 -5.76
N ALA A 21 -21.52 -4.75 -6.88
CA ALA A 21 -20.12 -5.09 -6.86
C ALA A 21 -19.37 -4.05 -6.00
N PRO A 22 -18.36 -4.47 -5.19
CA PRO A 22 -17.59 -3.54 -4.40
C PRO A 22 -17.05 -2.42 -5.31
N PRO A 23 -17.18 -1.14 -4.93
CA PRO A 23 -16.81 -0.04 -5.80
C PRO A 23 -15.34 -0.20 -6.22
N PRO A 24 -15.02 0.09 -7.50
CA PRO A 24 -13.67 -0.04 -8.00
C PRO A 24 -12.75 0.85 -7.15
N HIS A 25 -11.63 0.28 -6.70
CA HIS A 25 -10.60 1.04 -5.99
C HIS A 25 -10.15 2.20 -6.90
N GLY A 26 -10.62 3.41 -6.59
CA GLY A 26 -10.24 4.69 -7.20
C GLY A 26 -8.77 4.97 -6.92
N GLY A 27 -7.93 4.28 -7.66
CA GLY A 27 -6.58 3.92 -7.29
C GLY A 27 -5.49 4.67 -8.04
N GLY A 28 -5.73 5.89 -8.55
CA GLY A 28 -4.69 6.67 -9.25
C GLY A 28 -3.38 6.79 -8.44
N PRO A 29 -2.19 6.85 -9.06
CA PRO A 29 -0.92 6.93 -8.33
C PRO A 29 -0.86 8.28 -7.60
N GLY A 30 -1.08 8.28 -6.28
CA GLY A 30 -1.03 9.48 -5.42
C GLY A 30 -2.34 9.89 -4.71
N GLY A 31 -3.36 9.04 -4.61
CA GLY A 31 -4.62 9.41 -3.93
C GLY A 31 -4.56 9.38 -2.39
N PHE A 32 -5.12 10.41 -1.73
CA PHE A 32 -5.13 10.67 -0.28
C PHE A 32 -6.13 9.87 0.58
N GLY A 33 -6.77 8.83 0.04
CA GLY A 33 -7.58 7.91 0.87
C GLY A 33 -6.71 6.96 1.71
N PRO A 34 -7.27 6.26 2.72
CA PRO A 34 -6.59 5.20 3.46
C PRO A 34 -6.37 4.02 2.52
N ARG A 35 -5.33 4.13 1.70
CA ARG A 35 -4.78 2.99 1.00
C ARG A 35 -4.04 2.19 2.03
N PHE A 36 -4.12 0.87 1.95
CA PHE A 36 -3.04 0.03 2.46
C PHE A 36 -1.77 0.47 1.72
N ASP A 37 -1.10 1.50 2.24
CA ASP A 37 0.33 1.71 2.13
C ASP A 37 0.97 0.52 2.86
N THR A 38 0.72 -0.69 2.35
CA THR A 38 1.73 -1.70 2.42
C THR A 38 2.93 -0.99 1.84
N MET A 39 4.01 -0.84 2.64
CA MET A 39 5.33 -0.69 2.04
C MET A 39 5.39 -1.78 0.99
N SER A 40 5.12 -1.38 -0.25
CA SER A 40 4.96 -2.30 -1.33
C SER A 40 6.29 -3.03 -1.40
N VAL A 41 6.22 -4.33 -1.58
CA VAL A 41 7.41 -5.12 -1.82
C VAL A 41 7.94 -4.69 -3.20
N GLY A 42 8.75 -3.63 -3.20
CA GLY A 42 9.17 -2.80 -4.34
C GLY A 42 8.03 -1.99 -5.01
N PRO A 43 8.27 -0.89 -5.75
CA PRO A 43 9.31 0.15 -5.73
C PRO A 43 8.65 1.51 -5.36
N GLY A 44 8.37 1.76 -4.08
CA GLY A 44 7.87 3.09 -3.64
C GLY A 44 8.91 4.19 -3.85
N SER A 45 10.20 3.83 -3.73
CA SER A 45 11.32 4.53 -4.36
C SER A 45 11.81 3.68 -5.53
N LYS A 46 11.92 4.25 -6.72
CA LYS A 46 12.55 3.60 -7.88
C LYS A 46 14.06 3.34 -7.68
N THR A 47 14.60 3.78 -6.55
CA THR A 47 16.02 3.71 -6.19
C THR A 47 16.19 2.80 -4.97
N PRO A 48 17.04 1.76 -5.06
CA PRO A 48 17.44 0.96 -3.90
C PRO A 48 18.08 1.83 -2.81
N VAL A 49 17.81 1.50 -1.55
CA VAL A 49 18.50 2.11 -0.41
C VAL A 49 19.67 1.23 -0.02
N LEU A 50 20.88 1.73 -0.21
CA LEU A 50 22.13 1.06 0.15
C LEU A 50 22.59 1.44 1.56
N GLY A 51 23.35 0.54 2.19
CA GLY A 51 24.06 0.80 3.45
C GLY A 51 23.19 0.97 4.70
N ALA A 52 21.91 0.63 4.62
CA ALA A 52 21.00 0.71 5.76
C ALA A 52 20.27 -0.64 5.96
N PRO A 53 20.98 -1.70 6.36
CA PRO A 53 20.34 -3.00 6.57
C PRO A 53 19.42 -2.97 7.79
N TYR A 54 18.30 -3.69 7.70
CA TYR A 54 17.43 -3.91 8.84
C TYR A 54 16.52 -5.13 8.65
N SER A 55 16.01 -5.64 9.76
CA SER A 55 14.85 -6.51 9.81
C SER A 55 13.79 -5.94 10.75
N ALA A 56 12.52 -6.16 10.45
CA ALA A 56 11.42 -5.67 11.26
C ALA A 56 10.11 -6.42 10.99
N VAL A 57 9.12 -6.15 11.85
CA VAL A 57 7.72 -6.53 11.65
C VAL A 57 6.93 -5.28 11.33
N GLN A 58 6.22 -5.28 10.21
CA GLN A 58 5.29 -4.22 9.83
C GLN A 58 3.86 -4.69 10.10
N THR A 59 3.08 -3.88 10.80
CA THR A 59 1.65 -4.10 11.02
C THR A 59 0.88 -2.93 10.42
N SER A 60 -0.15 -3.23 9.63
CA SER A 60 -1.11 -2.27 9.10
C SER A 60 -2.50 -2.61 9.61
N GLN A 61 -3.19 -1.64 10.19
CA GLN A 61 -4.57 -1.75 10.64
C GLN A 61 -5.40 -0.69 9.94
N MET A 62 -6.55 -1.09 9.42
CA MET A 62 -7.56 -0.22 8.82
C MET A 62 -8.87 -0.43 9.55
N GLN A 63 -9.53 0.67 9.89
CA GLN A 63 -10.86 0.67 10.48
C GLN A 63 -11.76 1.64 9.72
N GLN A 64 -12.87 1.16 9.19
CA GLN A 64 -13.87 1.97 8.51
C GLN A 64 -15.22 1.81 9.21
N THR A 65 -15.74 2.91 9.77
CA THR A 65 -17.10 2.95 10.30
C THR A 65 -18.07 3.27 9.17
N LEU A 66 -19.08 2.42 8.98
CA LEU A 66 -20.12 2.56 7.95
C LEU A 66 -21.33 3.32 8.50
N ALA A 67 -22.19 3.76 7.58
CA ALA A 67 -23.51 4.29 7.93
C ALA A 67 -24.29 3.24 8.76
N GLY A 68 -24.84 3.66 9.90
CA GLY A 68 -25.52 2.78 10.86
C GLY A 68 -24.64 2.22 11.99
N GLY A 69 -23.35 2.57 12.02
CA GLY A 69 -22.45 2.23 13.14
C GLY A 69 -21.75 0.88 13.04
N ASN A 70 -21.95 0.14 11.94
CA ASN A 70 -21.18 -1.08 11.66
C ASN A 70 -19.72 -0.74 11.34
N VAL A 71 -18.78 -1.64 11.65
CA VAL A 71 -17.35 -1.40 11.49
C VAL A 71 -16.71 -2.49 10.62
N ILE A 72 -15.99 -2.08 9.59
CA ILE A 72 -15.07 -2.94 8.85
C ILE A 72 -13.68 -2.74 9.45
N SER A 73 -13.11 -3.80 10.02
CA SER A 73 -11.71 -3.83 10.47
C SER A 73 -10.91 -4.80 9.64
N ARG A 74 -9.67 -4.40 9.30
CA ARG A 74 -8.71 -5.22 8.57
C ARG A 74 -7.34 -5.02 9.17
N GLN A 75 -6.66 -6.12 9.45
CA GLN A 75 -5.29 -6.10 9.91
C GLN A 75 -4.43 -6.95 8.98
N GLU A 76 -3.23 -6.46 8.71
CA GLU A 76 -2.22 -7.17 7.97
C GLU A 76 -0.88 -7.07 8.71
N GLN A 77 -0.13 -8.15 8.73
CA GLN A 77 1.22 -8.20 9.27
C GLN A 77 2.18 -8.73 8.21
N SER A 78 3.39 -8.16 8.17
CA SER A 78 4.45 -8.62 7.30
C SER A 78 5.79 -8.58 8.01
N LYS A 79 6.69 -9.51 7.68
CA LYS A 79 8.11 -9.42 8.04
C LYS A 79 8.83 -8.73 6.90
N VAL A 80 9.70 -7.76 7.23
CA VAL A 80 10.43 -6.96 6.24
C VAL A 80 11.91 -7.06 6.52
N TYR A 81 12.71 -7.23 5.47
CA TYR A 81 14.16 -7.31 5.51
C TYR A 81 14.74 -6.45 4.41
N ARG A 82 15.79 -5.69 4.72
CA ARG A 82 16.65 -5.04 3.74
C ARG A 82 18.10 -5.29 4.11
N ASP A 83 18.93 -5.60 3.13
CA ASP A 83 20.37 -5.74 3.35
C ASP A 83 21.16 -4.50 2.91
N SER A 84 22.48 -4.53 3.13
CA SER A 84 23.37 -3.42 2.75
C SER A 84 23.42 -3.14 1.24
N GLN A 85 23.12 -4.15 0.42
CA GLN A 85 23.07 -4.07 -1.05
C GLN A 85 21.72 -3.54 -1.57
N GLY A 86 20.78 -3.24 -0.68
CA GLY A 86 19.47 -2.72 -1.03
C GLY A 86 18.51 -3.78 -1.59
N ARG A 87 18.83 -5.08 -1.42
CA ARG A 87 17.86 -6.15 -1.64
C ARG A 87 16.82 -6.10 -0.55
N VAL A 88 15.55 -6.32 -0.91
CA VAL A 88 14.42 -6.24 0.02
C VAL A 88 13.63 -7.53 -0.06
N ARG A 89 13.26 -8.09 1.09
CA ARG A 89 12.32 -9.20 1.22
C ARG A 89 11.16 -8.77 2.09
N VAL A 90 9.95 -9.10 1.65
CA VAL A 90 8.76 -8.98 2.49
C VAL A 90 7.99 -10.29 2.46
N GLU A 91 7.67 -10.79 3.63
CA GLU A 91 6.83 -11.96 3.83
C GLU A 91 5.49 -11.50 4.40
N ARG A 92 4.41 -11.76 3.69
CA ARG A 92 3.06 -11.39 4.09
C ARG A 92 2.21 -12.64 4.24
N THR A 93 1.60 -12.81 5.40
CA THR A 93 0.58 -13.84 5.62
C THR A 93 -0.78 -13.17 5.74
N ARG A 94 -1.70 -13.52 4.84
CA ARG A 94 -3.08 -13.06 4.86
C ARG A 94 -3.94 -14.15 5.50
N THR A 95 -4.93 -13.75 6.28
CA THR A 95 -5.88 -14.67 6.94
C THR A 95 -7.30 -14.11 6.85
N GLY A 96 -8.30 -14.95 7.16
CA GLY A 96 -9.69 -14.54 7.22
C GLY A 96 -10.33 -14.22 5.86
N PRO A 97 -11.34 -13.33 5.80
CA PRO A 97 -12.10 -13.03 4.57
C PRO A 97 -11.26 -12.47 3.42
N ALA A 98 -10.03 -12.04 3.71
CA ALA A 98 -9.08 -11.56 2.72
C ALA A 98 -8.51 -12.67 1.83
N VAL A 99 -8.66 -13.94 2.23
CA VAL A 99 -8.15 -15.11 1.49
C VAL A 99 -9.30 -15.94 0.94
N SER A 100 -9.35 -16.12 -0.38
CA SER A 100 -10.44 -16.84 -1.06
C SER A 100 -10.51 -18.33 -0.70
N SER A 101 -9.38 -18.94 -0.33
CA SER A 101 -9.33 -20.35 0.11
C SER A 101 -9.81 -20.56 1.54
N GLY A 102 -10.00 -19.49 2.33
CA GLY A 102 -10.29 -19.56 3.76
C GLY A 102 -9.14 -20.04 4.64
N GLN A 103 -7.99 -20.41 4.05
CA GLN A 103 -6.77 -20.80 4.76
C GLN A 103 -5.76 -19.66 4.76
N PRO A 104 -4.81 -19.59 5.73
CA PRO A 104 -3.73 -18.62 5.68
C PRO A 104 -2.93 -18.73 4.37
N GLU A 105 -2.81 -17.63 3.63
CA GLU A 105 -2.01 -17.56 2.41
C GLU A 105 -0.78 -16.68 2.66
N THR A 106 0.40 -17.28 2.51
CA THR A 106 1.67 -16.55 2.58
C THR A 106 2.16 -16.23 1.18
N VAL A 107 2.50 -14.97 0.95
CA VAL A 107 3.19 -14.51 -0.26
C VAL A 107 4.49 -13.84 0.16
N ILE A 108 5.56 -14.19 -0.53
CA ILE A 108 6.89 -13.65 -0.26
C ILE A 108 7.31 -12.90 -1.51
N ALA A 109 7.72 -11.65 -1.37
CA ALA A 109 8.29 -10.92 -2.48
C ALA A 109 9.71 -10.50 -2.17
N ILE A 110 10.57 -10.64 -3.19
CA ILE A 110 11.99 -10.34 -3.13
C ILE A 110 12.28 -9.35 -4.24
N PHE A 111 12.91 -8.24 -3.90
CA PHE A 111 13.44 -7.26 -4.83
C PHE A 111 14.96 -7.33 -4.77
N ASP A 112 15.60 -7.69 -5.89
CA ASP A 112 17.04 -7.78 -6.01
C ASP A 112 17.53 -6.82 -7.12
N PRO A 113 17.94 -5.59 -6.77
CA PRO A 113 18.46 -4.64 -7.73
C PRO A 113 19.85 -5.01 -8.24
N VAL A 114 20.61 -5.84 -7.52
CA VAL A 114 21.95 -6.29 -7.92
C VAL A 114 21.84 -7.28 -9.07
N ALA A 115 20.92 -8.24 -8.96
CA ALA A 115 20.62 -9.20 -10.03
C ALA A 115 19.70 -8.63 -11.12
N GLY A 116 19.03 -7.49 -10.86
CA GLY A 116 18.11 -6.86 -11.81
C GLY A 116 16.74 -7.55 -11.89
N TYR A 117 16.35 -8.31 -10.87
CA TYR A 117 15.10 -9.07 -10.84
C TYR A 117 14.32 -8.89 -9.55
N SER A 118 13.01 -9.06 -9.66
CA SER A 118 12.12 -9.25 -8.52
C SER A 118 11.39 -10.57 -8.66
N TYR A 119 11.05 -11.16 -7.52
CA TYR A 119 10.40 -12.44 -7.42
C TYR A 119 9.17 -12.33 -6.53
N VAL A 120 8.09 -13.00 -6.91
CA VAL A 120 6.94 -13.26 -6.05
C VAL A 120 6.82 -14.77 -5.87
N LEU A 121 7.03 -15.23 -4.66
CA LEU A 121 7.05 -16.63 -4.26
C LEU A 121 5.72 -16.97 -3.59
N ASN A 122 5.16 -18.11 -4.00
CA ASN A 122 4.04 -18.75 -3.33
C ASN A 122 4.55 -20.07 -2.71
N PRO A 123 4.74 -20.12 -1.37
CA PRO A 123 5.23 -21.31 -0.68
C PRO A 123 4.29 -22.50 -0.74
N ALA A 124 2.98 -22.29 -0.84
CA ALA A 124 2.00 -23.38 -0.89
C ALA A 124 2.09 -24.17 -2.21
N THR A 125 2.47 -23.50 -3.30
CA THR A 125 2.63 -24.13 -4.62
C THR A 125 4.08 -24.34 -5.02
N MET A 126 5.04 -23.87 -4.21
CA MET A 126 6.47 -23.86 -4.52
C MET A 126 6.73 -23.22 -5.90
N THR A 127 6.07 -22.10 -6.19
CA THR A 127 6.26 -21.36 -7.45
C THR A 127 6.81 -19.97 -7.20
N ALA A 128 7.69 -19.51 -8.09
CA ALA A 128 8.26 -18.18 -8.07
C ALA A 128 8.01 -17.49 -9.41
N ILE A 129 7.34 -16.34 -9.40
CA ILE A 129 7.18 -15.50 -10.59
C ILE A 129 8.33 -14.51 -10.62
N LYS A 130 9.17 -14.60 -11.66
CA LYS A 130 10.31 -13.72 -11.92
C LYS A 130 9.89 -12.55 -12.80
N MET A 131 10.33 -11.35 -12.43
CA MET A 131 10.05 -10.10 -13.15
C MET A 131 11.33 -9.27 -13.27
N PRO A 132 11.64 -8.69 -14.45
CA PRO A 132 12.75 -7.77 -14.57
C PRO A 132 12.47 -6.50 -13.74
N VAL A 133 13.48 -6.04 -13.00
CA VAL A 133 13.44 -4.70 -12.41
C VAL A 133 13.69 -3.71 -13.54
N GLN A 134 12.69 -2.89 -13.88
CA GLN A 134 12.92 -1.78 -14.79
C GLN A 134 13.85 -0.77 -14.13
N GLN A 135 15.14 -0.87 -14.43
CA GLN A 135 16.10 0.18 -14.13
C GLN A 135 15.72 1.40 -14.96
N HIS A 136 15.31 2.49 -14.32
CA HIS A 136 15.13 3.76 -15.01
C HIS A 136 16.52 4.38 -15.23
N ASN A 137 17.31 3.81 -16.14
CA ASN A 137 18.60 4.38 -16.58
C ASN A 137 18.42 5.43 -17.68
N GLY A 138 17.36 6.23 -17.57
CA GLY A 138 17.26 7.46 -18.36
C GLY A 138 17.76 8.62 -17.52
N PRO A 139 18.43 9.63 -18.11
CA PRO A 139 18.47 10.95 -17.47
C PRO A 139 17.03 11.31 -17.10
N PRO A 140 16.78 12.05 -15.99
CA PRO A 140 15.46 12.61 -15.76
C PRO A 140 15.16 13.40 -17.02
N ASN A 141 14.28 12.87 -17.89
CA ASN A 141 13.97 13.53 -19.15
C ASN A 141 13.64 14.95 -18.74
N GLY A 142 14.40 15.92 -19.26
CA GLY A 142 14.32 17.36 -18.97
C GLY A 142 12.99 18.00 -19.36
N ARG A 143 11.93 17.20 -19.41
CA ARG A 143 10.57 17.57 -19.12
C ARG A 143 10.54 17.98 -17.65
N GLY A 144 10.94 19.22 -17.39
CA GLY A 144 10.58 19.94 -16.16
C GLY A 144 9.10 19.72 -15.86
N PRO A 145 8.66 19.87 -14.60
CA PRO A 145 7.36 19.42 -14.12
C PRO A 145 6.25 19.71 -15.14
N HIS A 146 5.90 18.71 -15.95
CA HIS A 146 4.69 18.81 -16.74
C HIS A 146 3.58 18.88 -15.70
N PRO A 147 2.74 19.92 -15.70
CA PRO A 147 1.59 19.96 -14.82
C PRO A 147 0.79 18.72 -15.18
N ARG A 148 0.90 17.66 -14.36
CA ARG A 148 -0.02 16.54 -14.45
C ARG A 148 -1.38 17.18 -14.30
N GLY A 149 -2.20 17.03 -15.34
CA GLY A 149 -3.54 17.58 -15.39
C GLY A 149 -4.20 17.43 -14.03
N HIS A 150 -4.46 18.57 -13.41
CA HIS A 150 -5.29 18.71 -12.23
C HIS A 150 -6.67 18.18 -12.61
N PHE A 151 -6.90 16.89 -12.42
CA PHE A 151 -8.26 16.39 -12.25
C PHE A 151 -8.69 16.79 -10.83
N GLY A 152 -9.12 18.05 -10.70
CA GLY A 152 -9.87 18.59 -9.57
C GLY A 152 -9.08 18.89 -8.31
N SER A 153 -8.29 19.96 -8.29
CA SER A 153 -7.88 20.61 -7.03
C SER A 153 -7.85 22.13 -7.14
N ASP A 154 -8.80 22.72 -7.87
CA ASP A 154 -9.17 24.12 -7.62
C ASP A 154 -9.96 24.14 -6.30
N GLY A 155 -9.25 24.19 -5.16
CA GLY A 155 -9.84 24.45 -3.85
C GLY A 155 -9.39 23.58 -2.68
N ALA A 156 -8.65 22.49 -2.89
CA ALA A 156 -8.16 21.67 -1.77
C ALA A 156 -7.03 22.42 -1.02
N GLN A 157 -7.27 22.79 0.23
CA GLN A 157 -6.28 23.46 1.08
C GLN A 157 -5.39 22.41 1.74
N VAL A 158 -4.08 22.48 1.49
CA VAL A 158 -3.11 21.52 2.03
C VAL A 158 -2.19 22.25 3.01
N GLN A 159 -2.22 21.82 4.27
CA GLN A 159 -1.31 22.27 5.32
C GLN A 159 -0.31 21.16 5.65
N THR A 160 0.95 21.51 5.90
CA THR A 160 1.98 20.58 6.38
C THR A 160 2.69 21.16 7.59
N ASP A 161 2.62 20.44 8.70
CA ASP A 161 3.21 20.83 9.98
C ASP A 161 4.33 19.85 10.36
N SER A 162 5.42 20.39 10.90
CA SER A 162 6.48 19.57 11.50
C SER A 162 6.06 19.13 12.90
N LEU A 163 6.23 17.85 13.21
CA LEU A 163 5.99 17.28 14.54
C LEU A 163 7.31 17.11 15.33
N GLY A 164 8.43 17.53 14.75
CA GLY A 164 9.76 17.37 15.35
C GLY A 164 10.30 15.94 15.25
N THR A 165 11.32 15.65 16.05
CA THR A 165 11.97 14.34 16.11
C THR A 165 11.66 13.67 17.44
N GLN A 166 11.31 12.39 17.40
CA GLN A 166 11.05 11.57 18.58
C GLN A 166 11.54 10.14 18.38
N THR A 167 11.61 9.37 19.46
CA THR A 167 11.80 7.92 19.38
C THR A 167 10.47 7.23 19.08
N VAL A 168 10.40 6.47 17.98
CA VAL A 168 9.25 5.66 17.59
C VAL A 168 9.71 4.22 17.45
N ASN A 169 9.10 3.29 18.20
CA ASN A 169 9.40 1.85 18.15
C ASN A 169 10.91 1.52 18.29
N GLY A 170 11.61 2.28 19.14
CA GLY A 170 13.03 2.07 19.44
C GLY A 170 14.01 2.75 18.48
N VAL A 171 13.55 3.50 17.48
CA VAL A 171 14.43 4.26 16.57
C VAL A 171 14.08 5.75 16.55
N SER A 172 15.08 6.59 16.28
CA SER A 172 14.87 8.02 16.05
C SER A 172 14.09 8.24 14.75
N ALA A 173 13.04 9.06 14.80
CA ALA A 173 12.20 9.37 13.65
C ALA A 173 11.70 10.82 13.67
N THR A 174 11.68 11.45 12.50
CA THR A 174 11.12 12.79 12.30
C THR A 174 9.68 12.68 11.80
N GLY A 175 8.77 13.40 12.46
CA GLY A 175 7.34 13.39 12.18
C GLY A 175 6.89 14.59 11.36
N THR A 176 6.00 14.35 10.41
CA THR A 176 5.27 15.39 9.68
C THR A 176 3.78 15.08 9.71
N ARG A 177 2.94 16.10 9.90
CA ARG A 177 1.49 16.00 9.74
C ARG A 177 1.08 16.78 8.50
N ARG A 178 0.34 16.13 7.60
CA ARG A 178 -0.28 16.77 6.45
C ARG A 178 -1.79 16.75 6.63
N THR A 179 -2.43 17.90 6.51
CA THR A 179 -3.89 18.06 6.56
C THR A 179 -4.38 18.56 5.21
N GLU A 180 -5.30 17.85 4.61
CA GLU A 180 -5.96 18.25 3.37
C GLU A 180 -7.44 18.51 3.66
N THR A 181 -7.87 19.74 3.35
CA THR A 181 -9.26 20.15 3.52
C THR A 181 -9.95 20.17 2.17
N ILE A 182 -10.98 19.34 2.03
CA ILE A 182 -11.96 19.43 0.96
C ILE A 182 -13.05 20.40 1.44
N PRO A 183 -13.19 21.60 0.83
CA PRO A 183 -14.16 22.60 1.29
C PRO A 183 -15.60 22.09 1.25
N ALA A 184 -16.49 22.73 2.02
CA ALA A 184 -17.92 22.49 1.92
C ALA A 184 -18.39 22.73 0.47
N GLY A 185 -19.26 21.85 -0.04
CA GLY A 185 -19.82 21.89 -1.38
C GLY A 185 -18.93 21.31 -2.48
N ALA A 186 -17.62 21.16 -2.26
CA ALA A 186 -16.67 20.79 -3.31
C ALA A 186 -16.95 19.42 -3.95
N ILE A 187 -17.45 18.47 -3.16
CA ILE A 187 -17.86 17.14 -3.65
C ILE A 187 -19.31 16.80 -3.23
N GLY A 188 -20.14 17.82 -3.01
CA GLY A 188 -21.50 17.65 -2.48
C GLY A 188 -21.56 17.42 -0.96
N ASN A 189 -20.44 17.59 -0.25
CA ASN A 189 -20.35 17.55 1.20
C ASN A 189 -20.91 18.85 1.83
N GLN A 190 -21.76 18.74 2.85
CA GLN A 190 -22.32 19.93 3.52
C GLN A 190 -21.32 20.64 4.44
N GLN A 191 -20.35 19.91 4.97
CA GLN A 191 -19.30 20.40 5.85
C GLN A 191 -17.93 20.10 5.25
N PRO A 192 -16.89 20.91 5.51
CA PRO A 192 -15.54 20.61 5.06
C PRO A 192 -15.09 19.23 5.57
N ILE A 193 -14.37 18.49 4.72
CA ILE A 193 -13.79 17.19 5.09
C ILE A 193 -12.30 17.38 5.26
N GLN A 194 -11.79 17.07 6.46
CA GLN A 194 -10.37 17.10 6.75
C GLN A 194 -9.80 15.69 6.69
N ILE A 195 -8.77 15.52 5.88
CA ILE A 195 -7.99 14.29 5.76
C ILE A 195 -6.65 14.57 6.42
N VAL A 196 -6.30 13.79 7.43
CA VAL A 196 -5.07 14.00 8.21
C VAL A 196 -4.16 12.80 8.04
N ARG A 197 -2.90 13.03 7.64
CA ARG A 197 -1.87 12.00 7.54
C ARG A 197 -0.63 12.41 8.33
N GLU A 198 -0.29 11.63 9.34
CA GLU A 198 0.98 11.70 10.05
C GLU A 198 1.94 10.67 9.50
N THR A 199 3.20 11.05 9.31
CA THR A 199 4.26 10.15 8.85
C THR A 199 5.49 10.39 9.70
N TRP A 200 6.03 9.33 10.29
CA TRP A 200 7.25 9.31 11.07
C TRP A 200 8.31 8.52 10.33
N ILE A 201 9.40 9.19 9.93
CA ILE A 201 10.45 8.62 9.10
C ILE A 201 11.72 8.47 9.92
N SER A 202 12.29 7.27 9.96
CA SER A 202 13.64 7.08 10.49
C SER A 202 14.65 7.41 9.39
N MET A 203 15.55 8.35 9.66
CA MET A 203 16.58 8.76 8.70
C MET A 203 17.70 7.72 8.56
N ASP A 204 17.97 6.95 9.62
CA ASP A 204 18.94 5.85 9.61
C ASP A 204 18.44 4.71 8.72
N LEU A 205 17.15 4.36 8.86
CA LEU A 205 16.52 3.32 8.05
C LEU A 205 15.99 3.84 6.71
N LYS A 206 15.90 5.16 6.51
CA LYS A 206 15.32 5.77 5.29
C LYS A 206 13.93 5.20 4.93
N VAL A 207 13.13 4.87 5.93
CA VAL A 207 11.75 4.36 5.75
C VAL A 207 10.81 4.98 6.78
N PRO A 208 9.51 5.08 6.46
CA PRO A 208 8.48 5.36 7.47
C PRO A 208 8.45 4.23 8.51
N VAL A 209 8.53 4.59 9.78
CA VAL A 209 8.40 3.66 10.92
C VAL A 209 7.01 3.73 11.56
N MET A 210 6.27 4.80 11.29
CA MET A 210 4.85 4.90 11.60
C MET A 210 4.13 5.80 10.60
N ILE A 211 2.93 5.40 10.17
CA ILE A 211 2.00 6.23 9.41
C ILE A 211 0.65 6.15 10.13
N LYS A 212 0.01 7.30 10.33
CA LYS A 212 -1.39 7.37 10.75
C LYS A 212 -2.14 8.19 9.72
N SER A 213 -3.30 7.71 9.28
CA SER A 213 -4.16 8.42 8.35
C SER A 213 -5.59 8.37 8.85
N SER A 214 -6.31 9.48 8.73
CA SER A 214 -7.74 9.55 9.02
C SER A 214 -8.43 10.25 7.85
N ASP A 215 -9.37 9.56 7.21
CA ASP A 215 -10.25 10.13 6.19
C ASP A 215 -11.70 9.78 6.57
N PRO A 216 -12.54 10.76 6.94
CA PRO A 216 -13.93 10.50 7.34
C PRO A 216 -14.77 9.74 6.31
N ARG A 217 -14.36 9.71 5.03
CA ARG A 217 -15.07 9.00 3.95
C ARG A 217 -14.74 7.51 3.91
N PHE A 218 -13.54 7.14 4.35
CA PHE A 218 -12.96 5.82 4.08
C PHE A 218 -12.37 5.14 5.32
N GLY A 219 -12.29 5.85 6.45
CA GLY A 219 -11.82 5.33 7.72
C GLY A 219 -10.41 5.74 8.09
N ASP A 220 -9.93 5.11 9.16
CA ASP A 220 -8.62 5.32 9.74
C ASP A 220 -7.66 4.20 9.34
N MET A 221 -6.39 4.54 9.22
CA MET A 221 -5.30 3.59 9.03
C MET A 221 -4.13 3.90 9.94
N VAL A 222 -3.57 2.85 10.54
CA VAL A 222 -2.31 2.90 11.27
C VAL A 222 -1.36 1.85 10.71
N MET A 223 -0.19 2.29 10.24
CA MET A 223 0.94 1.43 9.91
C MET A 223 2.04 1.65 10.94
N GLN A 224 2.62 0.58 11.47
CA GLN A 224 3.75 0.63 12.39
C GLN A 224 4.81 -0.41 12.02
N VAL A 225 6.07 -0.04 12.21
CA VAL A 225 7.22 -0.93 12.10
C VAL A 225 7.80 -1.17 13.49
N THR A 226 7.77 -2.41 13.96
CA THR A 226 8.23 -2.84 15.29
C THR A 226 9.27 -3.95 15.17
N ASN A 227 9.85 -4.37 16.30
CA ASN A 227 10.89 -5.40 16.36
C ASN A 227 12.06 -5.09 15.39
N ILE A 228 12.45 -3.81 15.35
CA ILE A 228 13.46 -3.31 14.43
C ILE A 228 14.84 -3.77 14.92
N THR A 229 15.58 -4.46 14.05
CA THR A 229 16.99 -4.80 14.23
C THR A 229 17.79 -4.18 13.08
N GLN A 230 18.72 -3.27 13.39
CA GLN A 230 19.59 -2.61 12.40
C GLN A 230 20.88 -3.42 12.19
N ALA A 231 20.74 -4.62 11.64
CA ALA A 231 21.87 -5.51 11.36
C ALA A 231 21.68 -6.18 9.99
N GLU A 232 22.78 -6.67 9.41
CA GLU A 232 22.76 -7.39 8.14
C GLU A 232 21.93 -8.68 8.26
N PRO A 233 20.83 -8.84 7.52
CA PRO A 233 20.10 -10.09 7.47
C PRO A 233 20.90 -11.17 6.74
N ASP A 234 20.56 -12.45 6.99
CA ASP A 234 21.14 -13.57 6.24
C ASP A 234 20.89 -13.39 4.73
N GLY A 235 21.96 -13.45 3.93
CA GLY A 235 21.89 -13.27 2.48
C GLY A 235 21.01 -14.28 1.74
N SER A 236 20.79 -15.47 2.31
CA SER A 236 19.91 -16.51 1.77
C SER A 236 18.43 -16.08 1.74
N LEU A 237 18.02 -15.13 2.59
CA LEU A 237 16.67 -14.56 2.58
C LEU A 237 16.32 -13.89 1.25
N PHE A 238 17.33 -13.38 0.53
CA PHE A 238 17.15 -12.68 -0.73
C PHE A 238 17.29 -13.60 -1.95
N GLN A 239 17.38 -14.92 -1.75
CA GLN A 239 17.42 -15.90 -2.81
C GLN A 239 16.09 -16.67 -2.90
N VAL A 240 15.78 -17.15 -4.10
CA VAL A 240 14.68 -18.11 -4.28
C VAL A 240 15.15 -19.47 -3.72
N PRO A 241 14.44 -20.07 -2.73
CA PRO A 241 14.86 -21.34 -2.16
C PRO A 241 14.87 -22.48 -3.20
N SER A 242 15.72 -23.48 -2.97
CA SER A 242 15.73 -24.71 -3.78
C SER A 242 14.36 -25.41 -3.74
N GLY A 243 13.92 -25.92 -4.89
CA GLY A 243 12.63 -26.61 -5.04
C GLY A 243 11.50 -25.73 -5.57
N TYR A 244 11.71 -24.42 -5.70
CA TYR A 244 10.75 -23.55 -6.38
C TYR A 244 10.82 -23.71 -7.90
N THR A 245 9.66 -23.83 -8.53
CA THR A 245 9.53 -23.70 -9.99
C THR A 245 9.48 -22.23 -10.36
N ILE A 246 10.53 -21.74 -11.01
CA ILE A 246 10.62 -20.35 -11.48
C ILE A 246 9.87 -20.21 -12.81
N LYS A 247 8.99 -19.22 -12.90
CA LYS A 247 8.25 -18.84 -14.10
C LYS A 247 8.51 -17.38 -14.41
N ASP A 248 8.84 -17.04 -15.64
CA ASP A 248 8.87 -15.64 -16.06
C ASP A 248 7.45 -15.09 -16.11
N ARG A 249 7.27 -13.82 -15.71
CA ARG A 249 5.99 -13.15 -15.91
C ARG A 249 5.67 -13.12 -17.40
N PRO A 250 4.50 -13.61 -17.84
CA PRO A 250 4.10 -13.54 -19.24
C PRO A 250 4.21 -12.09 -19.72
N ALA A 251 4.82 -11.89 -20.89
CA ALA A 251 4.83 -10.58 -21.53
C ALA A 251 3.38 -10.11 -21.67
N GLY A 252 3.04 -8.98 -21.06
CA GLY A 252 1.73 -8.36 -21.29
C GLY A 252 1.56 -8.01 -22.78
N PRO A 253 0.33 -7.80 -23.28
CA PRO A 253 0.03 -7.66 -24.70
C PRO A 253 0.65 -6.45 -25.45
N HIS A 254 1.66 -5.76 -24.93
CA HIS A 254 2.18 -4.52 -25.50
C HIS A 254 3.66 -4.54 -25.93
N ALA A 255 4.31 -5.71 -25.97
CA ALA A 255 5.71 -5.82 -26.38
C ALA A 255 5.91 -6.37 -27.80
N GLY A 256 4.97 -6.14 -28.73
CA GLY A 256 5.12 -6.56 -30.12
C GLY A 256 4.23 -5.78 -31.06
N GLY A 257 4.77 -4.76 -31.74
CA GLY A 257 3.96 -4.04 -32.72
C GLY A 257 4.50 -2.72 -33.27
N MET A 258 5.80 -2.56 -33.47
CA MET A 258 6.31 -1.56 -34.42
C MET A 258 7.24 -2.27 -35.39
N ARG A 259 6.63 -3.04 -36.31
CA ARG A 259 7.32 -3.49 -37.51
C ARG A 259 7.56 -2.24 -38.35
N HIS A 260 8.84 -1.93 -38.58
CA HIS A 260 9.27 -0.96 -39.57
C HIS A 260 8.64 -1.32 -40.93
N GLY A 261 7.69 -0.50 -41.38
CA GLY A 261 7.30 -0.43 -42.77
C GLY A 261 8.32 0.42 -43.52
N ALA A 262 9.39 -0.22 -43.99
CA ALA A 262 10.28 0.36 -44.98
C ALA A 262 9.79 -0.03 -46.39
N GLY A 263 9.68 0.98 -47.25
CA GLY A 263 9.58 0.85 -48.71
C GLY A 263 8.28 1.42 -49.29
N ARG A 264 8.27 2.10 -50.43
CA ARG A 264 9.28 2.46 -51.44
C ARG A 264 8.61 3.51 -52.34
N ASN A 265 9.43 4.41 -52.92
CA ASN A 265 9.21 5.32 -54.06
C ASN A 265 7.88 6.08 -54.16
#